data_AF-A0A9Q9J707-F1
#
_entry.id   AF-A0A9Q9J707-F1
#
_cell.length_a   1.000
_cell.length_b   1.000
_cell.length_c   1.000
_cell.angle_alpha   90.00
_cell.angle_beta   90.00
_cell.angle_gamma   90.00
#
_symmetry.space_group_name_H-M   'P 1'
#
loop_
_entity.id
_entity.type
_entity.pdbx_description
1 polymer ?
#
loop_
_entity_poly.entity_id
_entity_poly.type
_entity_poly.pdbx_seq_one_letter_code
_entity_poly.pdbx_strand_id
1 'polypeptide(L)'
;MNILDYLYLECWVTAVNCKLYLVREDYYCQNASSHIAEVSRPEIIFSIMDKILLLGGGRSGIFHRAKAEGLLTNASLKTLKLTALSVRERNGNFIKINVDEEYLKRYKTRYLEFLKKSSGIESDDWLDYV
;
A
#
# COMPACT_ATOMS: atom_id res chain seq x y z
N MET A 1 14.95 12.63 -8.15
CA MET A 1 13.89 11.74 -8.65
C MET A 1 13.15 12.49 -9.72
N ASN A 2 13.36 12.09 -10.96
CA ASN A 2 12.66 12.58 -12.13
C ASN A 2 11.45 11.70 -12.41
N ILE A 3 10.45 12.25 -13.08
CA ILE A 3 9.32 11.46 -13.58
C ILE A 3 9.88 10.41 -14.55
N LEU A 4 9.32 9.20 -14.52
CA LEU A 4 9.78 7.98 -15.23
C LEU A 4 11.01 7.29 -14.65
N ASP A 5 11.59 7.78 -13.56
CA ASP A 5 12.61 7.00 -12.84
C ASP A 5 12.01 5.66 -12.39
N TYR A 6 12.69 4.57 -12.75
CA TYR A 6 12.39 3.23 -12.22
C TYR A 6 13.09 3.05 -10.89
N LEU A 7 12.34 2.68 -9.85
CA LEU A 7 12.83 2.57 -8.49
C LEU A 7 12.65 1.16 -7.96
N TYR A 8 13.66 0.68 -7.25
CA TYR A 8 13.57 -0.50 -6.38
C TYR A 8 13.67 -0.04 -4.92
N LEU A 9 12.74 -0.47 -4.09
CA LEU A 9 12.61 -0.05 -2.70
C LEU A 9 12.42 -1.25 -1.77
N GLU A 10 13.25 -1.34 -0.73
CA GLU A 10 12.95 -2.15 0.46
C GLU A 10 12.37 -1.22 1.53
N CYS A 11 11.14 -1.50 1.94
CA CYS A 11 10.31 -0.54 2.67
C CYS A 11 9.24 -1.26 3.49
N TRP A 12 8.43 -0.49 4.21
CA TRP A 12 7.14 -0.94 4.73
C TRP A 12 6.04 -0.51 3.78
N VAL A 13 5.08 -1.40 3.53
CA VAL A 13 3.80 -1.02 2.91
C VAL A 13 2.79 -0.70 4.02
N THR A 14 2.11 0.44 3.89
CA THR A 14 1.06 0.84 4.83
C THR A 14 -0.13 1.46 4.17
N ALA A 15 -1.31 1.32 4.78
CA ALA A 15 -2.53 1.93 4.31
C ALA A 15 -3.08 2.94 5.32
N VAL A 16 -3.37 4.14 4.84
CA VAL A 16 -3.87 5.26 5.64
C VAL A 16 -4.88 6.03 4.80
N ASN A 17 -6.04 6.36 5.39
CA ASN A 17 -7.11 7.12 4.70
C ASN A 17 -7.44 6.54 3.32
N CYS A 18 -7.60 5.22 3.27
CA CYS A 18 -7.92 4.47 2.06
C CYS A 18 -6.86 4.47 0.95
N LYS A 19 -5.69 5.07 1.19
CA LYS A 19 -4.57 5.08 0.27
C LYS A 19 -3.50 4.08 0.71
N LEU A 20 -2.62 3.72 -0.22
CA LEU A 20 -1.51 2.82 0.01
C LEU A 20 -0.18 3.57 -0.15
N TYR A 21 0.73 3.39 0.79
CA TYR A 21 2.00 4.10 0.88
C TYR A 21 3.16 3.13 1.05
N LEU A 22 4.30 3.50 0.47
CA LEU A 22 5.60 2.89 0.74
C LEU A 22 6.38 3.80 1.67
N VAL A 23 6.92 3.23 2.74
CA VAL A 23 7.47 3.98 3.87
C VAL A 23 8.85 3.42 4.22
N ARG A 24 9.83 4.26 4.54
CA ARG A 24 11.18 3.77 4.83
C ARG A 24 11.19 2.92 6.12
N GLU A 25 12.15 2.00 6.22
CA GLU A 25 12.31 1.22 7.46
C GLU A 25 12.67 2.10 8.67
N ASP A 26 13.30 3.25 8.46
CA ASP A 26 13.70 4.22 9.49
C ASP A 26 12.59 5.22 9.87
N TYR A 27 11.35 5.02 9.41
CA TYR A 27 10.24 5.95 9.60
C TYR A 27 9.95 6.34 11.06
N TYR A 28 10.23 5.44 12.02
CA TYR A 28 9.99 5.70 13.44
C TYR A 28 11.16 6.41 14.16
N CYS A 29 12.25 6.72 13.46
CA CYS A 29 13.28 7.63 13.98
C CYS A 29 12.71 9.06 13.94
N GLN A 30 12.36 9.58 15.12
CA GLN A 30 11.68 10.86 15.32
C GLN A 30 12.33 11.99 14.50
N ASN A 31 11.51 12.65 13.66
CA ASN A 31 11.76 13.78 12.74
C ASN A 31 11.61 13.50 11.23
N ALA A 32 11.26 12.28 10.81
CA ALA A 32 11.14 11.97 9.39
C ALA A 32 9.67 12.00 8.90
N SER A 33 9.31 12.99 8.07
CA SER A 33 8.05 13.07 7.31
C SER A 33 7.96 12.00 6.19
N SER A 34 8.21 10.73 6.52
CA SER A 34 8.95 9.85 5.60
C SER A 34 8.15 8.72 4.96
N HIS A 35 6.99 9.02 4.38
CA HIS A 35 6.55 8.17 3.27
C HIS A 35 7.50 8.39 2.09
N ILE A 36 7.99 7.30 1.49
CA ILE A 36 8.83 7.32 0.29
C ILE A 36 7.97 7.71 -0.90
N ALA A 37 6.80 7.06 -1.02
CA ALA A 37 5.92 7.21 -2.15
C ALA A 37 4.46 6.84 -1.83
N GLU A 38 3.51 7.52 -2.47
CA GLU A 38 2.12 7.06 -2.58
C GLU A 38 2.02 6.07 -3.74
N VAL A 39 1.32 4.95 -3.55
CA VAL A 39 1.08 3.98 -4.63
C VAL A 39 -0.11 4.46 -5.46
N SER A 40 0.07 4.56 -6.79
CA SER A 40 -0.95 5.11 -7.69
C SER A 40 -2.26 4.30 -7.71
N ARG A 41 -2.18 3.01 -7.38
CA ARG A 41 -3.31 2.06 -7.37
C ARG A 41 -3.54 1.48 -5.97
N PRO A 42 -4.34 2.14 -5.13
CA PRO A 42 -4.59 1.68 -3.77
C PRO A 42 -5.35 0.35 -3.71
N GLU A 43 -6.02 -0.08 -4.76
CA GLU A 43 -6.75 -1.37 -4.81
C GLU A 43 -5.84 -2.59 -4.62
N ILE A 44 -4.52 -2.41 -4.78
CA ILE A 44 -3.49 -3.41 -4.45
C ILE A 44 -3.63 -3.90 -3.01
N ILE A 45 -4.18 -3.11 -2.09
CA ILE A 45 -4.44 -3.54 -0.72
C ILE A 45 -5.24 -4.84 -0.66
N PHE A 46 -6.26 -5.02 -1.50
CA PHE A 46 -7.06 -6.24 -1.48
C PHE A 46 -6.30 -7.44 -2.02
N SER A 47 -5.39 -7.22 -2.98
CA SER A 47 -4.45 -8.24 -3.44
C SER A 47 -3.47 -8.68 -2.34
N ILE A 48 -3.11 -7.77 -1.43
CA ILE A 48 -2.33 -8.07 -0.23
C ILE A 48 -3.18 -8.87 0.77
N MET A 49 -4.39 -8.39 1.07
CA MET A 49 -5.32 -8.99 2.05
C MET A 49 -5.73 -10.41 1.68
N ASP A 50 -5.86 -10.72 0.39
CA ASP A 50 -6.17 -12.08 -0.07
C ASP A 50 -5.03 -13.09 0.23
N LYS A 51 -3.83 -12.62 0.59
CA LYS A 51 -2.64 -13.47 0.81
C LYS A 51 -2.00 -13.33 2.17
N ILE A 52 -2.21 -12.21 2.86
CA ILE A 52 -1.49 -11.85 4.07
C ILE A 52 -2.48 -11.28 5.08
N LEU A 53 -2.37 -11.74 6.33
CA LEU A 53 -3.18 -11.27 7.43
C LEU A 53 -2.83 -9.82 7.80
N LEU A 54 -3.87 -9.01 7.99
CA LEU A 54 -3.76 -7.65 8.51
C LEU A 54 -3.12 -7.67 9.91
N LEU A 55 -2.02 -6.92 10.10
CA LEU A 55 -1.30 -6.85 11.38
C LEU A 55 -1.86 -5.80 12.36
N GLY A 56 -2.89 -5.05 11.98
CA GLY A 56 -3.51 -4.01 12.81
C GLY A 56 -4.70 -3.37 12.10
N GLY A 57 -5.61 -2.82 12.90
CA GLY A 57 -6.91 -2.31 12.49
C GLY A 57 -7.23 -0.91 13.04
N GLY A 58 -8.05 -0.15 12.31
CA GLY A 58 -8.45 1.25 12.55
C GLY A 58 -8.26 2.17 11.33
N ARG A 59 -8.24 3.50 11.50
CA ARG A 59 -8.08 4.51 10.40
C ARG A 59 -6.76 4.40 9.60
N SER A 60 -5.82 3.61 10.11
CA SER A 60 -4.53 3.26 9.50
C SER A 60 -4.27 1.77 9.73
N GLY A 61 -3.82 1.04 8.73
CA GLY A 61 -3.67 -0.41 8.82
C GLY A 61 -2.75 -1.01 7.76
N ILE A 62 -2.20 -2.17 8.11
CA ILE A 62 -1.12 -2.92 7.45
C ILE A 62 0.24 -2.27 7.58
N PHE A 63 1.19 -2.99 8.18
CA PHE A 63 2.61 -2.69 8.13
C PHE A 63 3.32 -4.00 7.84
N HIS A 64 3.65 -4.22 6.58
CA HIS A 64 4.48 -5.36 6.21
C HIS A 64 5.75 -4.86 5.54
N ARG A 65 6.86 -5.54 5.81
CA ARG A 65 8.06 -5.33 5.00
C ARG A 65 7.74 -5.72 3.57
N ALA A 66 8.17 -4.90 2.64
CA ALA A 66 7.89 -5.04 1.22
C ALA A 66 9.16 -4.78 0.41
N LYS A 67 9.27 -5.52 -0.69
CA LYS A 67 10.14 -5.18 -1.82
C LYS A 67 9.21 -4.67 -2.92
N ALA A 68 9.38 -3.42 -3.30
CA ALA A 68 8.53 -2.76 -4.27
C ALA A 68 9.38 -2.24 -5.43
N GLU A 69 8.86 -2.40 -6.64
CA GLU A 69 9.42 -1.84 -7.85
C GLU A 69 8.35 -1.04 -8.58
N GLY A 70 8.74 0.06 -9.21
CA GLY A 70 7.79 0.84 -9.98
C GLY A 70 8.38 2.06 -10.66
N LEU A 71 7.52 2.70 -11.45
CA LEU A 71 7.81 3.92 -12.18
C LEU A 71 7.29 5.12 -11.41
N LEU A 72 8.14 6.14 -11.21
CA LEU A 72 7.71 7.40 -10.62
C LEU A 72 6.83 8.15 -11.62
N THR A 73 5.53 8.24 -11.35
CA THR A 73 4.58 8.92 -12.25
C THR A 73 4.36 10.38 -11.85
N ASN A 74 4.65 10.74 -10.60
CA ASN A 74 4.57 12.11 -10.12
C ASN A 74 5.71 12.38 -9.13
N ALA A 75 6.63 13.28 -9.51
CA ALA A 75 7.78 13.59 -8.68
C ALA A 75 7.45 14.49 -7.46
N SER A 76 6.45 15.39 -7.59
CA SER A 76 6.09 16.31 -6.49
C SER A 76 5.31 15.60 -5.38
N LEU A 77 4.38 14.72 -5.75
CA LEU A 77 3.61 13.89 -4.81
C LEU A 77 4.31 12.56 -4.48
N LYS A 78 5.46 12.30 -5.12
CA LYS A 78 6.18 11.01 -5.05
C LYS A 78 5.26 9.83 -5.31
N THR A 79 4.43 9.89 -6.36
CA THR A 79 3.50 8.80 -6.69
C THR A 79 4.20 7.74 -7.55
N LEU A 80 4.13 6.48 -7.13
CA LEU A 80 4.76 5.34 -7.78
C LEU A 80 3.71 4.40 -8.39
N LYS A 81 3.81 4.10 -9.69
CA LYS A 81 3.08 3.00 -10.32
C LYS A 81 3.89 1.72 -10.14
N LEU A 82 3.39 0.82 -9.30
CA LEU A 82 4.07 -0.45 -9.04
C LEU A 82 4.05 -1.37 -10.26
N THR A 83 5.20 -1.94 -10.56
CA THR A 83 5.41 -3.00 -11.56
C THR A 83 5.64 -4.35 -10.89
N ALA A 84 6.19 -4.36 -9.67
CA ALA A 84 6.28 -5.54 -8.84
C ALA A 84 6.11 -5.18 -7.36
N LEU A 85 5.48 -6.09 -6.61
CA LEU A 85 5.37 -5.98 -5.16
C LEU A 85 5.48 -7.37 -4.54
N SER A 86 6.35 -7.50 -3.55
CA SER A 86 6.39 -8.67 -2.68
C SER A 86 6.34 -8.21 -1.24
N VAL A 87 5.52 -8.87 -0.43
CA VAL A 87 5.22 -8.47 0.93
C VAL A 87 5.53 -9.63 1.87
N ARG A 88 6.17 -9.34 3.00
CA ARG A 88 6.61 -10.32 3.98
C ARG A 88 5.67 -10.33 5.19
N GLU A 89 5.08 -11.48 5.46
CA GLU A 89 4.41 -11.74 6.74
C GLU A 89 5.45 -11.84 7.86
N ARG A 90 5.17 -11.31 9.07
CA ARG A 90 6.08 -11.14 10.23
C ARG A 90 7.45 -11.84 10.12
N ASN A 91 7.46 -13.18 10.13
CA ASN A 91 8.67 -14.02 10.10
C ASN A 91 8.77 -14.93 8.85
N GLY A 92 7.86 -14.79 7.90
CA GLY A 92 7.77 -15.62 6.69
C GLY A 92 8.69 -15.18 5.56
N ASN A 93 8.51 -15.80 4.40
CA ASN A 93 9.14 -15.38 3.14
C ASN A 93 8.38 -14.20 2.51
N PHE A 94 9.02 -13.52 1.57
CA PHE A 94 8.33 -12.54 0.73
C PHE A 94 7.35 -13.24 -0.20
N ILE A 95 6.07 -12.87 -0.12
CA ILE A 95 4.98 -13.36 -0.94
C ILE A 95 4.72 -12.36 -2.06
N LYS A 96 4.70 -12.84 -3.31
CA LYS A 96 4.40 -11.98 -4.47
C LYS A 96 2.94 -11.54 -4.46
N ILE A 97 2.72 -10.25 -4.61
CA ILE A 97 1.40 -9.62 -4.70
C ILE A 97 1.12 -9.30 -6.16
N ASN A 98 -0.11 -9.55 -6.61
CA ASN A 98 -0.48 -9.23 -7.98
C ASN A 98 -0.82 -7.73 -8.09
N VAL A 99 -0.06 -7.02 -8.90
CA VAL A 99 -0.22 -5.59 -9.18
C VAL A 99 -0.66 -5.31 -10.63
N ASP A 100 -0.92 -6.37 -11.41
CA ASP A 100 -1.37 -6.27 -12.79
C ASP A 100 -2.70 -5.50 -12.90
N GLU A 101 -2.77 -4.65 -13.92
CA GLU A 101 -3.87 -3.70 -14.05
C GLU A 101 -5.21 -4.40 -14.29
N GLU A 102 -5.21 -5.45 -15.12
CA GLU A 102 -6.38 -6.26 -15.45
C GLU A 102 -6.81 -7.07 -14.23
N TYR A 103 -5.86 -7.69 -13.53
CA TYR A 103 -6.14 -8.44 -12.32
C TYR A 103 -6.84 -7.58 -11.27
N LEU A 104 -6.35 -6.36 -11.04
CA LEU A 104 -6.86 -5.44 -10.03
C LEU A 104 -8.27 -4.90 -10.33
N LYS A 105 -8.77 -5.00 -11.58
CA LYS A 105 -10.15 -4.58 -11.91
C LYS A 105 -11.20 -5.30 -11.06
N ARG A 106 -10.92 -6.55 -10.64
CA ARG A 106 -11.82 -7.33 -9.77
C ARG A 106 -12.08 -6.65 -8.42
N TYR A 107 -11.14 -5.86 -7.92
CA TYR A 107 -11.26 -5.18 -6.62
C TYR A 107 -11.83 -3.77 -6.73
N LYS A 108 -12.10 -3.26 -7.94
CA LYS A 108 -12.57 -1.89 -8.14
C LYS A 108 -13.88 -1.62 -7.37
N THR A 109 -14.84 -2.53 -7.46
CA THR A 109 -16.13 -2.39 -6.75
C THR A 109 -15.92 -2.43 -5.23
N ARG A 110 -15.15 -3.41 -4.71
CA ARG A 110 -14.82 -3.54 -3.29
C ARG A 110 -14.13 -2.28 -2.75
N TYR A 111 -13.21 -1.71 -3.51
CA TYR A 111 -12.53 -0.47 -3.15
C TYR A 111 -13.47 0.75 -3.13
N LEU A 112 -14.39 0.87 -4.08
CA LEU A 112 -15.39 1.95 -4.08
C LEU A 112 -16.36 1.85 -2.90
N GLU A 113 -16.77 0.64 -2.52
CA GLU A 113 -17.59 0.41 -1.33
C GLU A 113 -16.84 0.77 -0.04
N PHE A 114 -15.58 0.37 0.03
CA PHE A 114 -14.68 0.74 1.11
C PHE A 114 -14.54 2.27 1.24
N LEU A 115 -14.31 2.98 0.13
CA LEU A 115 -14.26 4.45 0.10
C LEU A 115 -15.55 5.10 0.60
N LYS A 116 -16.72 4.62 0.16
CA LYS A 116 -18.02 5.17 0.57
C LYS A 116 -18.24 5.04 2.07
N LYS A 117 -17.95 3.88 2.64
CA LYS A 117 -18.11 3.64 4.07
C LYS A 117 -17.15 4.50 4.90
N SER A 118 -15.92 4.68 4.40
CA SER A 118 -14.92 5.55 5.04
C SER A 118 -15.22 7.05 5.03
N SER A 119 -16.25 7.49 4.30
CA SER A 119 -16.62 8.90 4.17
C SER A 119 -17.66 9.39 5.18
N GLY A 120 -18.16 8.53 6.08
CA GLY A 120 -19.31 8.83 6.93
C GLY A 120 -19.22 8.50 8.42
N ILE A 121 -18.16 7.87 8.94
CA ILE A 121 -18.11 7.37 10.33
C ILE A 121 -16.73 7.63 10.97
N GLU A 122 -16.69 7.95 12.27
CA GLU A 122 -15.44 8.25 13.00
C GLU A 122 -14.55 7.03 13.32
N SER A 123 -14.93 5.82 12.90
CA SER A 123 -14.20 4.57 13.18
C SER A 123 -14.31 3.62 11.99
N ASP A 124 -13.28 3.59 11.13
CA ASP A 124 -13.17 2.63 10.03
C ASP A 124 -12.00 1.72 10.28
N ASP A 125 -12.28 0.49 10.72
CA ASP A 125 -11.26 -0.53 10.85
C ASP A 125 -11.12 -1.31 9.53
N TRP A 126 -9.92 -1.37 8.96
CA TRP A 126 -9.61 -2.23 7.81
C TRP A 126 -9.98 -3.71 8.04
N LEU A 127 -10.04 -4.15 9.30
CA LEU A 127 -10.45 -5.51 9.68
C LEU A 127 -11.92 -5.81 9.37
N ASP A 128 -12.79 -4.80 9.27
CA ASP A 128 -14.22 -4.99 8.93
C ASP A 128 -14.43 -5.41 7.47
N TYR A 129 -13.36 -5.43 6.67
CA TYR A 129 -13.39 -5.69 5.23
C TYR A 129 -12.63 -6.94 4.83
N VAL A 130 -12.19 -7.78 5.77
CA VAL A 130 -11.54 -9.08 5.52
C VAL A 130 -12.58 -10.12 5.14
#